data_AF-A0A1G4YH72-F1
#
_entry.id   AF-A0A1G4YH72-F1
#
_cell.length_a   1.000
_cell.length_b   1.000
_cell.length_c   1.000
_cell.angle_alpha   90.00
_cell.angle_beta   90.00
_cell.angle_gamma   90.00
#
_symmetry.space_group_name_H-M   'P 1'
#
loop_
_entity.id
_entity.type
_entity.pdbx_description
1 polymer ?
#
loop_
_entity_poly.entity_id
_entity_poly.type
_entity_poly.pdbx_seq_one_letter_code
_entity_poly.pdbx_strand_id
1 'polypeptide(L)'
;MTAIKVFGLLARNPDQKPLIEKHCFGDCGKVSMAGAIMDERTGGLWVCAETVCPWLKGEMDEPYGTTISFGQEHHIFLRAITDSPVNKGGEHP
;
A
#
# COMPACT_ATOMS: atom_id res chain seq x y z
N MET A 1 14.15 -5.30 18.18
CA MET A 1 12.79 -4.97 17.74
C MET A 1 12.79 -5.05 16.24
N THR A 2 11.93 -5.88 15.64
CA THR A 2 11.87 -6.05 14.18
C THR A 2 10.99 -4.95 13.61
N ALA A 3 11.45 -4.25 12.57
CA ALA A 3 10.66 -3.22 11.92
C ALA A 3 9.39 -3.81 11.28
N ILE A 4 8.31 -3.03 11.29
CA ILE A 4 7.03 -3.44 10.72
C ILE A 4 7.01 -3.11 9.24
N LYS A 5 6.70 -4.10 8.39
CA LYS A 5 6.53 -3.90 6.94
C LYS A 5 5.19 -3.21 6.66
N VAL A 6 5.24 -2.08 5.95
CA VAL A 6 4.08 -1.34 5.45
C VAL A 6 4.24 -0.99 3.98
N PHE A 7 3.12 -0.69 3.32
CA PHE A 7 3.06 -0.46 1.89
C PHE A 7 2.65 0.97 1.57
N GLY A 8 3.52 1.70 0.87
CA GLY A 8 3.26 3.03 0.34
C GLY A 8 2.64 2.94 -1.05
N LEU A 9 1.41 3.44 -1.18
CA LEU A 9 0.67 3.54 -2.44
C LEU A 9 0.89 4.92 -3.06
N LEU A 10 1.26 4.97 -4.33
CA LEU A 10 1.60 6.18 -5.09
C LEU A 10 0.37 7.03 -5.43
N ALA A 11 -0.27 7.65 -4.45
CA ALA A 11 -1.57 8.30 -4.63
C ALA A 11 -1.56 9.57 -5.49
N ARG A 12 -0.39 10.16 -5.75
CA ARG A 12 -0.25 11.27 -6.70
C ARG A 12 0.11 10.82 -8.11
N ASN A 13 0.41 9.53 -8.31
CA ASN A 13 0.65 8.99 -9.64
C ASN A 13 -0.70 8.87 -10.39
N PRO A 14 -0.86 9.49 -11.58
CA PRO A 14 -2.11 9.47 -12.34
C PRO A 14 -2.64 8.06 -12.65
N ASP A 15 -1.76 7.08 -12.84
CA ASP A 15 -2.15 5.71 -13.18
C ASP A 15 -2.57 4.89 -11.95
N GLN A 16 -2.21 5.35 -10.75
CA GLN A 16 -2.51 4.63 -9.50
C GLN A 16 -3.65 5.28 -8.73
N LYS A 17 -3.80 6.61 -8.79
CA LYS A 17 -4.83 7.32 -8.06
C LYS A 17 -6.25 6.77 -8.28
N PRO A 18 -6.74 6.55 -9.51
CA PRO A 18 -8.09 6.03 -9.72
C PRO A 18 -8.27 4.61 -9.17
N LEU A 19 -7.24 3.78 -9.27
CA LEU A 19 -7.27 2.41 -8.74
C LEU A 19 -7.29 2.41 -7.21
N ILE A 20 -6.54 3.32 -6.58
CA ILE A 20 -6.50 3.48 -5.12
C ILE A 20 -7.87 3.98 -4.63
N GLU A 21 -8.45 4.99 -5.30
CA GLU A 21 -9.78 5.49 -4.99
C GLU A 21 -10.84 4.38 -5.09
N LYS A 22 -10.81 3.59 -6.16
CA LYS A 22 -11.74 2.49 -6.38
C LYS A 22 -11.56 1.36 -5.36
N HIS A 23 -10.38 0.77 -5.28
CA HIS A 23 -10.18 -0.48 -4.54
C HIS A 23 -9.78 -0.28 -3.08
N CYS A 24 -9.01 0.77 -2.78
CA CYS A 24 -8.53 0.98 -1.42
C CYS A 24 -9.56 1.72 -0.56
N PHE A 25 -10.26 2.71 -1.12
CA PHE A 25 -11.33 3.44 -0.41
C PHE A 25 -12.74 2.92 -0.68
N GLY A 26 -12.99 2.32 -1.84
CA GLY A 26 -14.28 1.69 -2.17
C GLY A 26 -14.40 0.26 -1.66
N ASP A 27 -13.54 -0.65 -2.14
CA ASP A 27 -13.72 -2.09 -1.87
C ASP A 27 -13.13 -2.53 -0.52
N CYS A 28 -11.87 -2.16 -0.25
CA CYS A 28 -11.10 -2.69 0.87
C CYS A 28 -11.29 -1.89 2.16
N GLY A 29 -11.20 -0.56 2.09
CA GLY A 29 -11.35 0.35 3.23
C GLY A 29 -10.20 0.32 4.26
N LYS A 30 -9.12 -0.43 4.00
CA LYS A 30 -8.03 -0.67 4.97
C LYS A 30 -6.82 0.25 4.84
N VAL A 31 -6.85 1.19 3.88
CA VAL A 31 -5.80 2.20 3.79
C VAL A 31 -6.00 3.23 4.90
N SER A 32 -4.93 3.50 5.63
CA SER A 32 -4.97 4.53 6.67
C SER A 32 -5.16 5.90 6.04
N MET A 33 -6.32 6.51 6.28
CA MET A 33 -6.59 7.90 5.93
C MET A 33 -5.80 8.89 6.81
N ALA A 34 -5.23 8.42 7.93
CA ALA A 34 -4.65 9.25 8.97
C ALA A 34 -3.28 9.85 8.63
N GLY A 35 -2.69 9.52 7.47
CA GLY A 35 -1.43 10.13 7.07
C GLY A 35 -0.96 9.63 5.74
N ALA A 36 -1.00 10.50 4.74
CA ALA A 36 -0.11 10.34 3.61
C ALA A 36 1.32 10.64 4.10
N ILE A 37 2.26 9.75 3.85
CA ILE A 37 3.68 10.05 4.05
C ILE A 37 4.06 11.03 2.94
N MET A 38 4.39 12.26 3.31
CA MET A 38 4.82 13.27 2.36
C MET A 38 6.23 12.93 1.86
N ASP A 39 6.32 12.46 0.63
CA ASP A 39 7.57 12.13 -0.04
C ASP A 39 7.79 13.09 -1.22
N GLU A 40 8.98 13.70 -1.30
CA GLU A 40 9.30 14.69 -2.32
C GLU A 40 9.49 14.09 -3.72
N ARG A 41 9.82 12.79 -3.80
CA ARG A 41 10.11 12.10 -5.07
C ARG A 41 8.85 11.51 -5.71
N THR A 42 7.97 10.93 -4.90
CA THR A 42 6.76 10.23 -5.36
C THR A 42 5.49 11.04 -5.17
N GLY A 43 5.55 12.14 -4.40
CA GLY A 43 4.37 12.74 -3.82
C GLY A 43 3.82 11.91 -2.65
N GLY A 44 2.78 12.42 -1.99
CA GLY A 44 2.19 11.77 -0.82
C GLY A 44 1.87 10.29 -1.04
N LEU A 45 2.37 9.42 -0.15
CA LEU A 45 2.14 7.98 -0.14
C LEU A 45 1.04 7.63 0.85
N TRP A 46 0.02 6.90 0.42
CA TRP A 46 -0.97 6.36 1.35
C TRP A 46 -0.51 5.02 1.89
N VAL A 47 -0.78 4.76 3.17
CA VAL A 47 -0.20 3.62 3.87
C VAL A 47 -1.21 2.48 4.00
N CYS A 48 -0.82 1.31 3.55
CA CYS A 48 -1.53 0.05 3.75
C CYS A 48 -0.67 -0.89 4.61
N ALA A 49 -1.27 -1.53 5.61
CA ALA A 49 -0.59 -2.53 6.44
C ALA A 49 -0.92 -3.98 6.03
N GLU A 50 -1.82 -4.17 5.06
CA GLU A 50 -2.25 -5.51 4.63
C GLU A 50 -1.15 -6.20 3.84
N THR A 51 -0.75 -7.38 4.31
CA THR A 51 0.28 -8.19 3.64
C THR A 51 -0.22 -8.85 2.37
N VAL A 52 -1.52 -9.16 2.29
CA VAL A 52 -2.16 -9.76 1.11
C VAL A 52 -3.10 -8.75 0.47
N CYS A 53 -2.89 -8.47 -0.81
CA CYS A 53 -3.74 -7.57 -1.59
C CYS A 53 -4.26 -8.30 -2.85
N PRO A 54 -5.58 -8.43 -3.04
CA PRO A 54 -6.13 -9.07 -4.23
C PRO A 54 -5.83 -8.26 -5.50
N TRP A 55 -5.66 -6.94 -5.37
CA TRP A 55 -5.39 -6.02 -6.46
C TRP A 55 -3.90 -5.78 -6.71
N LEU A 56 -3.01 -6.63 -6.16
CA LEU A 56 -1.57 -6.45 -6.25
C LEU A 56 -1.08 -6.55 -7.69
N LYS A 57 -0.49 -5.47 -8.21
CA LYS A 57 0.26 -5.49 -9.47
C LYS A 57 1.73 -5.84 -9.24
N GLY A 58 2.30 -5.32 -8.16
CA GLY A 58 3.68 -5.56 -7.75
C GLY A 58 4.06 -4.71 -6.56
N GLU A 59 5.12 -5.11 -5.87
CA GLU A 59 5.73 -4.36 -4.77
C GLU A 59 7.26 -4.49 -4.86
N MET A 60 7.98 -3.58 -4.21
CA MET A 60 9.44 -3.68 -4.12
C MET A 60 9.87 -4.82 -3.21
N ASP A 61 11.01 -5.46 -3.53
CA ASP A 61 11.62 -6.49 -2.69
C ASP A 61 12.41 -5.89 -1.51
N GLU A 62 12.85 -4.64 -1.63
CA GLU A 62 13.59 -3.88 -0.62
C GLU A 62 12.81 -2.64 -0.15
N PRO A 63 13.02 -2.18 1.10
CA PRO A 63 12.34 -1.00 1.61
C PRO A 63 12.78 0.24 0.84
N TYR A 64 11.79 1.02 0.39
CA TYR A 64 12.00 2.33 -0.21
C TYR A 64 12.47 3.37 0.81
N GLY A 65 12.01 3.23 2.06
CA GLY A 65 12.39 4.11 3.16
C GLY A 65 11.85 3.60 4.50
N THR A 66 12.06 4.39 5.55
CA THR A 66 11.59 4.08 6.90
C THR A 66 10.84 5.26 7.51
N THR A 67 9.93 4.96 8.43
CA THR A 67 9.24 5.96 9.26
C THR A 67 9.01 5.42 10.66
N ILE A 68 8.74 6.31 11.62
CA ILE A 68 8.37 5.92 12.98
C ILE A 68 6.89 6.24 13.18
N SER A 69 6.11 5.25 13.62
CA SER A 69 4.71 5.44 14.01
C SER A 69 4.43 4.64 15.27
N PHE A 70 3.66 5.19 16.21
CA PHE A 70 3.39 4.57 17.51
C PHE A 70 4.65 4.08 18.28
N GLY A 71 5.77 4.80 18.12
CA GLY A 71 7.05 4.44 18.75
C GLY A 71 7.74 3.22 18.13
N GLN A 72 7.29 2.75 16.97
CA GLN A 72 7.84 1.61 16.25
C GLN A 72 8.35 2.01 14.87
N GLU A 73 9.49 1.44 14.48
CA GLU A 73 10.03 1.59 13.14
C GLU A 73 9.19 0.80 12.14
N HIS A 74 8.81 1.47 11.06
CA HIS A 74 8.11 0.92 9.92
C HIS A 74 9.01 1.01 8.69
N HIS A 75 9.15 -0.09 7.96
CA HIS A 75 9.81 -0.14 6.66
C HIS A 75 8.75 -0.02 5.57
N ILE A 76 8.89 1.01 4.74
CA ILE A 76 7.94 1.37 3.69
C ILE A 76 8.40 0.71 2.39
N PHE A 77 7.54 -0.12 1.82
CA PHE A 77 7.74 -0.73 0.51
C PHE A 77 6.75 -0.08 -0.47
N LEU A 78 7.21 0.32 -1.66
CA LEU A 78 6.27 0.83 -2.65
C LEU A 78 5.46 -0.33 -3.22
N ARG A 79 4.15 -0.11 -3.34
CA ARG A 79 3.21 -1.07 -3.89
C ARG A 79 2.37 -0.41 -4.98
N ALA A 80 2.28 -1.09 -6.11
CA ALA A 80 1.37 -0.76 -7.19
C ALA A 80 0.19 -1.73 -7.20
N ILE A 81 -0.97 -1.23 -7.60
CA ILE A 81 -2.20 -2.01 -7.74
C ILE A 81 -2.72 -1.97 -9.17
N THR A 82 -3.66 -2.86 -9.46
CA THR A 82 -4.31 -3.05 -10.76
C THR A 82 -5.80 -3.33 -10.58
N ASP A 83 -6.56 -3.20 -11.66
CA ASP A 83 -7.99 -3.51 -11.73
C ASP A 83 -8.26 -4.99 -12.08
N SER A 84 -7.19 -5.77 -12.26
CA SER A 84 -7.25 -7.21 -12.52
C SER A 84 -6.83 -7.95 -11.26
N PRO A 85 -7.77 -8.51 -10.48
CA PRO A 85 -7.43 -9.15 -9.23
C PRO A 85 -6.60 -10.41 -9.49
N VAL A 86 -5.55 -10.60 -8.71
CA VAL A 86 -4.79 -11.85 -8.70
C VAL A 86 -5.67 -12.87 -8.01
N ASN A 87 -6.28 -13.78 -8.78
CA ASN A 87 -6.94 -14.96 -8.22
C ASN A 87 -5.90 -15.81 -7.48
N LYS A 88 -5.72 -15.58 -6.19
CA LYS A 88 -5.08 -16.54 -5.30
C LYS A 88 -6.18 -17.36 -4.63
N GLY A 89 -6.67 -18.34 -5.40
CA GLY A 89 -7.30 -19.57 -4.91
C GLY A 89 -8.65 -19.42 -4.24
N GLY A 90 -9.66 -20.08 -4.80
CA GLY A 90 -10.82 -20.47 -4.01
C GLY A 90 -10.40 -21.46 -2.92
N GLU A 91 -11.04 -21.36 -1.77
CA GLU A 91 -11.40 -22.51 -0.96
C GLU A 91 -12.91 -22.43 -0.66
N HIS A 92 -13.57 -23.55 -0.98
CA HIS A 92 -14.94 -23.94 -0.66
C HIS A 92 -15.17 -23.90 0.87
N PRO A 93 -16.43 -23.83 1.34
CA PRO A 93 -17.33 -24.98 1.30
C PRO A 93 -18.57 -24.79 0.42
#